data_AF-A0A2Z6P455-F1
#
_entry.id   AF-A0A2Z6P455-F1
#
_cell.length_a   1.000
_cell.length_b   1.000
_cell.length_c   1.000
_cell.angle_alpha   90.00
_cell.angle_beta   90.00
_cell.angle_gamma   90.00
#
_symmetry.space_group_name_H-M   'P 1'
#
loop_
_entity.id
_entity.type
_entity.pdbx_description
1 polymer ?
#
loop_
_entity_poly.entity_id
_entity_poly.type
_entity_poly.pdbx_seq_one_letter_code
_entity_poly.pdbx_strand_id
1 'polypeptide(L)' 'MMSVPSATVFARRAFSYLMNDQAELALRDAMQAQVCIPDWSTAFYLQALALSKLGMETDAQDMLNDGEAFEAKRSNSWHG' A
#
# COMPACT_ATOMS: atom_id res chain seq x y z
N MET A 1 22.63 4.70 -16.10
CA MET A 1 21.32 5.34 -15.85
C MET A 1 20.63 4.52 -14.78
N MET A 2 20.46 5.03 -13.55
CA MET A 2 19.74 4.30 -12.52
C MET A 2 18.25 4.33 -12.86
N SER A 3 17.64 3.15 -13.02
CA SER A 3 16.20 3.03 -13.28
C SER A 3 15.43 3.62 -12.11
N VAL A 4 14.48 4.52 -12.40
CA VAL A 4 13.57 5.02 -11.36
C VAL A 4 12.76 3.83 -10.81
N PRO A 5 12.69 3.64 -9.49
CA PRO A 5 11.89 2.59 -8.89
C PRO A 5 10.41 2.78 -9.24
N SER A 6 9.75 1.74 -9.78
CA SER A 6 8.34 1.84 -10.20
C SER A 6 7.41 1.37 -9.09
N ALA A 7 6.56 2.29 -8.59
CA ALA A 7 5.55 1.98 -7.57
C ALA A 7 4.66 0.80 -7.97
N THR A 8 4.28 0.72 -9.26
CA THR A 8 3.43 -0.36 -9.77
C THR A 8 4.11 -1.74 -9.72
N VAL A 9 5.44 -1.80 -9.86
CA VAL A 9 6.18 -3.06 -9.73
C VAL A 9 6.18 -3.53 -8.29
N PHE A 10 6.45 -2.62 -7.35
CA PHE A 10 6.38 -2.93 -5.92
C PHE A 10 4.98 -3.37 -5.49
N ALA A 11 3.93 -2.66 -5.89
CA ALA A 11 2.57 -3.03 -5.53
C ALA A 11 2.16 -4.41 -6.08
N ARG A 12 2.49 -4.72 -7.34
CA ARG A 12 2.21 -6.04 -7.93
C ARG A 12 2.99 -7.16 -7.24
N ARG A 13 4.24 -6.90 -6.87
CA ARG A 13 5.08 -7.87 -6.17
C ARG A 13 4.61 -8.07 -4.73
N ALA A 14 4.20 -7.01 -4.03
CA ALA A 14 3.55 -7.08 -2.72
C ALA A 14 2.30 -7.95 -2.77
N PHE A 15 1.43 -7.73 -3.77
CA PHE A 15 0.24 -8.56 -3.97
C PHE A 15 0.60 -10.04 -4.20
N SER A 16 1.60 -10.32 -5.03
CA SER A 16 2.11 -11.69 -5.22
C SER A 16 2.60 -12.31 -3.90
N TYR A 17 3.32 -11.56 -3.07
CA TYR A 17 3.75 -12.05 -1.76
C TYR A 17 2.58 -12.33 -0.81
N LEU A 18 1.54 -11.49 -0.81
CA LEU A 18 0.31 -11.74 -0.02
C LEU A 18 -0.37 -13.05 -0.39
N MET A 19 -0.40 -13.39 -1.69
CA MET A 19 -1.01 -14.63 -2.18
C MET A 19 -0.19 -15.88 -1.86
N ASN A 20 1.09 -15.72 -1.54
CA ASN A 20 2.01 -16.81 -1.17
C ASN A 20 2.33 -16.83 0.33
N ASP A 21 1.53 -16.15 1.15
CA ASP A 21 1.71 -16.04 2.61
C ASP A 21 3.06 -15.46 3.07
N GLN A 22 3.70 -14.66 2.21
CA GLN A 22 4.95 -13.96 2.50
C GLN A 22 4.68 -12.53 2.98
N ALA A 23 3.91 -12.38 4.06
CA ALA A 23 3.36 -11.10 4.50
C ALA A 23 4.43 -10.03 4.83
N GLU A 24 5.57 -10.41 5.42
CA GLU A 24 6.65 -9.46 5.71
C GLU A 24 7.28 -8.86 4.44
N LEU A 25 7.45 -9.67 3.39
CA LEU A 25 7.95 -9.20 2.10
C LEU A 25 6.91 -8.33 1.40
N ALA A 26 5.63 -8.70 1.52
CA ALA A 26 4.53 -7.89 1.02
C ALA A 26 4.51 -6.50 1.66
N LEU A 27 4.67 -6.42 2.99
CA LEU A 27 4.69 -5.16 3.72
C LEU A 27 5.83 -4.26 3.24
N ARG A 28 7.05 -4.80 3.11
CA ARG A 28 8.22 -4.04 2.63
C ARG A 28 8.01 -3.46 1.24
N ASP A 29 7.44 -4.24 0.32
CA ASP A 29 7.15 -3.77 -1.03
C ASP A 29 6.01 -2.74 -1.04
N ALA A 30 4.96 -2.94 -0.25
CA ALA A 30 3.86 -1.99 -0.15
C ALA A 30 4.32 -0.64 0.43
N MET A 31 5.22 -0.64 1.42
CA MET A 31 5.88 0.56 1.92
C MET A 31 6.74 1.23 0.85
N GLN A 32 7.49 0.46 0.07
CA GLN A 32 8.28 1.04 -1.02
C GLN A 32 7.40 1.64 -2.14
N ALA A 33 6.24 1.04 -2.42
CA ALA A 33 5.26 1.59 -3.36
C ALA A 33 4.72 2.94 -2.86
N GLN A 34 4.44 3.06 -1.56
CA GLN A 34 4.02 4.32 -0.93
C GLN A 34 5.13 5.38 -0.99
N VAL A 35 6.40 5.02 -0.74
CA VAL A 35 7.53 5.96 -0.89
C VAL A 35 7.64 6.50 -2.32
N CYS A 36 7.33 5.67 -3.32
CA CYS A 36 7.36 6.08 -4.72
C CYS A 36 6.17 6.98 -5.11
N ILE A 37 4.97 6.71 -4.57
CA ILE A 37 3.77 7.54 -4.77
C ILE A 37 3.05 7.68 -3.42
N PRO A 38 3.32 8.76 -2.66
CA PRO A 38 2.78 8.95 -1.31
C PRO A 38 1.25 9.00 -1.25
N ASP A 39 0.62 9.60 -2.25
CA ASP A 39 -0.84 9.79 -2.31
C ASP A 39 -1.57 8.64 -3.04
N TRP A 40 -1.03 7.42 -2.96
CA TRP A 40 -1.61 6.25 -3.63
C TRP A 40 -2.28 5.30 -2.63
N SER A 41 -3.60 5.40 -2.55
CA SER A 41 -4.48 4.57 -1.70
C SER A 41 -4.19 3.06 -1.77
N THR A 42 -3.88 2.55 -2.97
CA THR A 42 -3.56 1.13 -3.18
C THR A 42 -2.35 0.68 -2.35
N ALA A 43 -1.35 1.54 -2.15
CA ALA A 43 -0.18 1.19 -1.34
C ALA A 43 -0.57 1.00 0.13
N PHE A 44 -1.44 1.87 0.67
CA PHE A 44 -1.97 1.75 2.04
C PHE A 44 -2.79 0.48 2.22
N TYR A 45 -3.66 0.14 1.27
CA TYR A 45 -4.46 -1.08 1.35
C TYR A 45 -3.60 -2.36 1.31
N LEU A 46 -2.51 -2.36 0.53
CA LEU A 46 -1.57 -3.49 0.52
C LEU A 46 -0.80 -3.61 1.84
N GLN A 47 -0.46 -2.49 2.50
CA GLN A 47 0.13 -2.50 3.84
C GLN A 47 -0.86 -3.05 4.86
N ALA A 48 -2.13 -2.60 4.83
CA ALA A 48 -3.17 -3.11 5.72
C ALA A 48 -3.36 -4.63 5.61
N LEU A 49 -3.43 -5.16 4.38
CA LEU A 49 -3.53 -6.60 4.14
C LEU A 49 -2.31 -7.37 4.67
N ALA A 50 -1.11 -6.82 4.50
CA ALA A 50 0.11 -7.44 5.00
C ALA A 50 0.15 -7.45 6.54
N LEU A 51 -0.20 -6.33 7.17
CA LEU A 51 -0.24 -6.18 8.63
C LEU A 51 -1.28 -7.09 9.27
N SER A 52 -2.48 -7.21 8.70
CA SER A 52 -3.49 -8.15 9.20
C SER A 52 -3.00 -9.60 9.10
N LYS A 53 -2.35 -10.00 8.00
CA LYS A 53 -1.72 -11.33 7.89
C LYS A 53 -0.59 -11.56 8.91
N LEU A 54 0.05 -10.51 9.41
CA LEU A 54 1.07 -10.57 10.47
C LEU A 54 0.48 -10.52 11.89
N GLY A 55 -0.84 -10.40 12.04
CA GLY A 55 -1.52 -10.26 13.33
C GLY A 55 -1.41 -8.86 13.94
N MET A 56 -1.02 -7.86 13.15
CA MET A 56 -0.88 -6.46 13.56
C MET A 56 -2.16 -5.69 13.23
N GLU A 57 -3.29 -6.11 13.81
CA GLU A 57 -4.63 -5.62 13.47
C GLU A 57 -4.81 -4.11 13.69
N THR A 58 -4.23 -3.53 14.74
CA THR A 58 -4.30 -2.08 14.99
C THR A 58 -3.64 -1.30 13.86
N ASP A 59 -2.41 -1.67 13.48
CA ASP A 59 -1.67 -1.01 12.41
C ASP A 59 -2.37 -1.23 11.05
N ALA A 60 -2.98 -2.39 10.85
CA ALA A 60 -3.76 -2.68 9.65
C ALA A 60 -4.96 -1.74 9.53
N GLN A 61 -5.69 -1.51 10.62
CA GLN A 61 -6.83 -0.61 10.65
C GLN A 61 -6.41 0.85 10.42
N ASP A 62 -5.28 1.28 10.98
CA ASP A 62 -4.74 2.62 10.74
C ASP A 62 -4.41 2.82 9.26
N MET A 63 -3.81 1.82 8.60
CA MET A 63 -3.54 1.88 7.16
C MET A 63 -4.80 1.90 6.29
N LEU A 64 -5.89 1.24 6.71
CA LEU A 64 -7.18 1.34 6.02
C LEU A 64 -7.73 2.77 6.11
N ASN A 65 -7.69 3.37 7.30
CA ASN A 65 -8.17 4.73 7.54
C ASN A 65 -7.40 5.75 6.71
N ASP A 66 -6.07 5.62 6.65
CA ASP A 66 -5.22 6.47 5.81
C ASP A 66 -5.57 6.33 4.32
N GLY A 67 -5.71 5.09 3.83
CA GLY A 67 -6.09 4.81 2.45
C GLY A 67 -7.45 5.41 2.07
N GLU A 68 -8.44 5.29 2.95
CA GLU A 68 -9.76 5.91 2.78
C GLU A 68 -9.69 7.45 2.74
N ALA A 69 -8.93 8.05 3.66
CA ALA A 69 -8.75 9.50 3.70
C ALA A 69 -8.12 10.04 2.41
N PHE A 70 -7.19 9.30 1.78
CA PHE A 70 -6.61 9.67 0.50
C PHE A 70 -7.59 9.56 -0.67
N GLU A 71 -8.40 8.50 -0.75
CA GLU A 71 -9.46 8.40 -1.78
C GLU A 71 -10.49 9.52 -1.65
N ALA A 72 -10.90 9.86 -0.42
CA ALA A 72 -11.84 10.95 -0.17
C ALA A 72 -11.30 12.32 -0.65
N LYS A 73 -10.02 12.60 -0.38
CA LYS A 73 -9.33 13.80 -0.90
C LYS A 73 -9.28 13.81 -2.43
N ARG A 74 -9.00 12.66 -3.04
CA ARG A 74 -9.01 12.50 -4.51
C ARG A 74 -10.40 12.78 -5.06
N SER A 75 -11.46 12.16 -4.53
CA SER A 75 -12.83 12.38 -5.01
C SER A 75 -13.23 13.85 -5.00
N ASN A 76 -12.93 14.58 -3.92
CA ASN A 76 -13.25 16.01 -3.82
C ASN A 76 -12.49 16.88 -4.84
N SER A 77 -11.24 16.52 -5.18
CA SER A 77 -10.47 17.22 -6.22
C SER A 77 -11.05 17.08 -7.63
N TRP A 78 -11.85 16.04 -7.89
CA TRP A 78 -12.44 15.79 -9.21
C TRP A 78 -13.79 16.49 -9.39
N HIS A 79 -14.40 16.96 -8.30
CA HIS A 79 -15.68 17.68 -8.30
C HIS A 79 -15.49 19.21 -8.16
N GLY A 80 -14.27 19.72 -8.33
CA GLY A 80 -13.91 21.14 -8.27
C GLY A 80 -13.61 21.76 -9.62
#